data_AF-A0A7M3MI65-F1
#
_entry.id   AF-A0A7M3MI65-F1
#
_cell.length_a   1.000
_cell.length_b   1.000
_cell.length_c   1.000
_cell.angle_alpha   90.00
_cell.angle_beta   90.00
_cell.angle_gamma   90.00
#
_symmetry.space_group_name_H-M   'P 1'
#
loop_
_entity.id
_entity.type
_entity.pdbx_description
1 polymer ?
#
loop_
_entity_poly.entity_id
_entity_poly.type
_entity_poly.pdbx_seq_one_letter_code
_entity_poly.pdbx_strand_id
1 'polypeptide(L)'
;MMIRNLLLCLITLSLLLVAACGGDTPTETSDQGEKSGEVLESEDVVVDREAVEREYHEQLAAMEEKLANIKAEMENASEEVSATYEEQVQELEQSIETMRTRLDEFGQSAEESWDNLKTEIGATMEEMGQSLQEVEDKVKEDIGS
;
A
#
# COMPACT_ATOMS: atom_id res chain seq x y z
N MET A 1 -12.49 8.85 46.84
CA MET A 1 -11.30 8.07 47.24
C MET A 1 -11.53 6.55 47.31
N MET A 2 -12.75 6.05 47.59
CA MET A 2 -13.01 4.59 47.62
C MET A 2 -12.95 3.89 46.25
N ILE A 3 -13.32 4.56 45.14
CA ILE A 3 -13.28 3.97 43.79
C ILE A 3 -11.84 3.85 43.24
N ARG A 4 -10.93 4.74 43.67
CA ARG A 4 -9.52 4.71 43.28
C ARG A 4 -8.75 3.58 43.98
N ASN A 5 -9.15 3.23 45.21
CA ASN A 5 -8.68 2.01 45.89
C ASN A 5 -9.34 0.74 45.35
N LEU A 6 -10.58 0.81 44.85
CA LEU A 6 -11.26 -0.33 44.22
C LEU A 6 -10.60 -0.71 42.88
N LEU A 7 -10.19 0.28 42.08
CA LEU A 7 -9.47 0.07 40.81
C LEU A 7 -8.04 -0.43 41.01
N LEU A 8 -7.35 0.01 42.08
CA LEU A 8 -6.02 -0.51 42.41
C LEU A 8 -6.06 -1.97 42.90
N CYS A 9 -7.13 -2.41 43.57
CA CYS A 9 -7.31 -3.82 43.94
C CYS A 9 -7.62 -4.75 42.75
N LEU A 10 -8.24 -4.24 41.69
CA LEU A 10 -8.56 -5.05 40.50
C LEU A 10 -7.32 -5.35 39.63
N ILE A 11 -6.34 -4.45 39.60
CA ILE A 11 -5.10 -4.62 38.83
C ILE A 11 -4.17 -5.67 39.48
N THR A 12 -4.23 -5.85 40.81
CA THR A 12 -3.40 -6.83 41.52
C THR A 12 -3.95 -8.26 41.51
N LEU A 13 -5.23 -8.46 41.17
CA LEU A 13 -5.86 -9.79 41.19
C LEU A 13 -5.48 -10.66 39.97
N SER A 14 -4.96 -10.04 38.89
CA SER A 14 -4.56 -10.73 37.65
C SER A 14 -3.19 -11.40 37.70
N LEU A 15 -2.44 -11.28 38.81
CA LEU A 15 -1.07 -11.79 38.91
C LEU A 15 -0.90 -13.13 39.67
N LEU A 16 -1.97 -13.90 39.87
CA LEU A 16 -1.88 -15.27 40.41
C LEU A 16 -2.45 -16.29 39.43
N LEU A 17 -1.66 -16.77 38.47
CA LEU A 17 -1.95 -18.04 37.78
C LEU A 17 -0.78 -18.63 36.95
N VAL A 18 0.46 -18.55 37.44
CA VAL A 18 1.55 -19.41 36.90
C VAL A 18 2.23 -20.15 38.04
N ALA A 19 1.63 -21.30 38.39
CA ALA A 19 2.30 -22.38 39.10
C ALA A 19 1.60 -23.71 38.77
N ALA A 20 2.01 -24.35 37.68
CA ALA A 20 1.83 -25.78 37.47
C ALA A 20 3.04 -26.31 36.67
N CYS A 21 3.92 -27.01 37.37
CA CYS A 21 5.07 -27.72 36.82
C CYS A 21 4.66 -29.01 36.10
N GLY A 22 5.46 -29.42 35.11
CA GLY A 22 6.05 -30.76 35.12
C GLY A 22 5.77 -31.66 33.91
N GLY A 23 6.85 -32.17 33.30
CA GLY A 23 6.88 -33.50 32.67
C GLY A 23 7.65 -33.62 31.34
N ASP A 24 8.90 -34.07 31.40
CA ASP A 24 9.77 -34.39 30.25
C ASP A 24 9.49 -35.76 29.57
N THR A 25 9.38 -35.73 28.22
CA THR A 25 9.74 -36.74 27.17
C THR A 25 9.02 -38.11 27.08
N PRO A 26 9.10 -38.83 25.92
CA PRO A 26 8.94 -38.46 24.50
C PRO A 26 7.89 -39.38 23.79
N THR A 27 7.56 -39.14 22.51
CA THR A 27 7.17 -40.13 21.44
C THR A 27 6.07 -39.60 20.49
N GLU A 28 6.45 -39.53 19.20
CA GLU A 28 5.71 -39.59 17.92
C GLU A 28 4.49 -38.69 17.59
N THR A 29 4.68 -37.97 16.48
CA THR A 29 3.73 -37.62 15.42
C THR A 29 2.31 -37.27 15.82
N SER A 30 2.01 -35.97 15.82
CA SER A 30 0.90 -35.43 15.05
C SER A 30 1.06 -33.94 14.83
N ASP A 31 0.58 -33.53 13.67
CA ASP A 31 0.43 -32.20 13.10
C ASP A 31 -0.12 -31.13 14.06
N GLN A 32 0.19 -29.87 13.73
CA GLN A 32 -0.37 -28.61 14.26
C GLN A 32 0.37 -27.94 15.44
N GLY A 33 1.47 -27.26 15.09
CA GLY A 33 2.05 -26.19 15.88
C GLY A 33 1.48 -24.83 15.47
N GLU A 34 0.38 -24.41 16.10
CA GLU A 34 0.27 -22.99 16.46
C GLU A 34 1.36 -22.75 17.52
N LYS A 35 2.17 -21.67 17.44
CA LYS A 35 2.27 -20.54 18.40
C LYS A 35 3.29 -19.50 17.89
N SER A 36 2.81 -18.27 17.78
CA SER A 36 3.37 -17.07 18.42
C SER A 36 4.76 -16.55 18.01
N GLY A 37 4.76 -15.27 17.62
CA GLY A 37 5.93 -14.42 17.38
C GLY A 37 5.73 -13.75 16.02
N GLU A 38 5.08 -12.60 15.90
CA GLU A 38 5.30 -11.38 16.66
C GLU A 38 4.00 -10.57 16.60
N VAL A 39 3.51 -10.10 17.74
CA VAL A 39 2.72 -8.87 17.73
C VAL A 39 3.73 -7.82 17.30
N LEU A 40 3.68 -7.43 16.03
CA LEU A 40 4.42 -6.25 15.59
C LEU A 40 3.94 -5.13 16.49
N GLU A 41 4.84 -4.71 17.36
CA GLU A 41 4.71 -3.52 18.16
C GLU A 41 4.26 -2.43 17.20
N SER A 42 3.05 -1.91 17.40
CA SER A 42 2.72 -0.58 16.91
C SER A 42 3.54 0.40 17.75
N GLU A 43 4.87 0.36 17.57
CA GLU A 43 5.69 1.54 17.74
C GLU A 43 5.10 2.55 16.76
N ASP A 44 4.69 3.70 17.28
CA ASP A 44 4.28 4.84 16.48
C ASP A 44 5.41 5.14 15.49
N VAL A 45 5.33 4.56 14.29
CA VAL A 45 6.13 4.98 13.15
C VAL A 45 5.62 6.38 12.89
N VAL A 46 6.36 7.37 13.39
CA VAL A 46 6.23 8.74 12.93
C VAL A 46 6.49 8.68 11.43
N VAL A 47 5.41 8.62 10.64
CA VAL A 47 5.48 8.53 9.19
C VAL A 47 6.18 9.80 8.73
N ASP A 48 7.39 9.65 8.22
CA ASP A 48 8.12 10.73 7.58
C ASP A 48 7.36 11.14 6.32
N ARG A 49 6.62 12.24 6.42
CA ARG A 49 5.77 12.74 5.33
C ARG A 49 6.58 13.03 4.09
N GLU A 50 7.79 13.58 4.25
CA GLU A 50 8.68 13.86 3.14
C GLU A 50 9.14 12.56 2.46
N ALA A 51 9.31 11.48 3.23
CA ALA A 51 9.64 10.17 2.66
C ALA A 51 8.46 9.58 1.88
N VAL A 52 7.23 9.68 2.40
CA VAL A 52 6.02 9.21 1.69
C VAL A 52 5.75 10.03 0.44
N GLU A 53 5.88 11.36 0.51
CA GLU A 53 5.72 12.25 -0.64
C GLU A 53 6.74 11.90 -1.74
N ARG A 54 8.02 11.71 -1.36
CA ARG A 54 9.07 11.28 -2.28
C ARG A 54 8.74 9.93 -2.93
N GLU A 55 8.27 8.96 -2.15
CA GLU A 55 7.87 7.64 -2.66
C GLU A 55 6.76 7.76 -3.71
N TYR A 56 5.76 8.61 -3.48
CA TYR A 56 4.69 8.83 -4.47
C TYR A 56 5.19 9.56 -5.72
N HIS A 57 6.12 10.52 -5.58
CA HIS A 57 6.76 11.14 -6.76
C HIS A 57 7.58 10.15 -7.58
N GLU A 58 8.31 9.25 -6.92
CA GLU A 58 9.07 8.19 -7.60
C GLU A 58 8.14 7.23 -8.34
N GLN A 59 7.01 6.85 -7.73
CA GLN A 59 5.99 6.03 -8.38
C GLN A 59 5.38 6.73 -9.61
N LEU A 60 5.02 8.01 -9.50
CA LEU A 60 4.51 8.79 -10.63
C LEU A 60 5.53 8.87 -11.76
N ALA A 61 6.80 9.13 -11.46
CA ALA A 61 7.87 9.18 -12.46
C ALA A 61 8.03 7.82 -13.18
N ALA A 62 7.92 6.71 -12.44
CA ALA A 62 7.95 5.38 -13.03
C ALA A 62 6.73 5.12 -13.94
N MET A 63 5.54 5.60 -13.56
CA MET A 63 4.35 5.52 -14.41
C MET A 63 4.50 6.37 -15.68
N GLU A 64 5.07 7.59 -15.58
CA GLU A 64 5.39 8.45 -16.73
C GLU A 64 6.32 7.75 -17.72
N GLU A 65 7.38 7.09 -17.22
CA GLU A 65 8.32 6.34 -18.05
C GLU A 65 7.62 5.18 -18.78
N LYS A 66 6.79 4.40 -18.06
CA LYS A 66 6.05 3.29 -18.69
C LYS A 66 5.05 3.81 -19.72
N LEU A 67 4.34 4.91 -19.44
CA LEU A 67 3.41 5.51 -20.37
C LEU A 67 4.13 6.00 -21.64
N ALA A 68 5.32 6.57 -21.50
CA ALA A 68 6.16 6.94 -22.64
C ALA A 68 6.56 5.71 -23.48
N ASN A 69 6.86 4.58 -22.83
CA ASN A 69 7.13 3.33 -23.54
C ASN A 69 5.91 2.81 -24.30
N ILE A 70 4.72 2.79 -23.68
CA ILE A 70 3.46 2.40 -24.33
C ILE A 70 3.20 3.28 -25.57
N LYS A 71 3.38 4.61 -25.44
CA LYS A 71 3.24 5.54 -26.56
C LYS A 71 4.22 5.21 -27.70
N ALA A 72 5.48 4.90 -27.38
CA ALA A 72 6.46 4.50 -28.37
C ALA A 72 6.11 3.15 -29.05
N GLU A 73 5.56 2.19 -28.30
CA GLU A 73 5.06 0.92 -28.86
C GLU A 73 3.89 1.17 -29.83
N MET A 74 2.95 2.05 -29.46
CA MET A 74 1.84 2.46 -30.32
C MET A 74 2.29 3.19 -31.58
N GLU A 75 3.28 4.09 -31.51
CA GLU A 75 3.83 4.77 -32.69
C GLU A 75 4.41 3.79 -33.73
N ASN A 76 4.87 2.62 -33.28
CA ASN A 76 5.37 1.56 -34.16
C ASN A 76 4.29 0.54 -34.55
N ALA A 77 3.08 0.65 -34.00
CA ALA A 77 1.95 -0.21 -34.28
C ALA A 77 1.17 0.23 -35.54
N SER A 78 0.10 -0.50 -35.87
CA SER A 78 -0.84 -0.08 -36.91
C SER A 78 -1.66 1.14 -36.46
N GLU A 79 -2.21 1.89 -37.42
CA GLU A 79 -3.13 3.00 -37.13
C GLU A 79 -4.37 2.54 -36.34
N GLU A 80 -4.84 1.31 -36.59
CA GLU A 80 -5.98 0.72 -35.89
C GLU A 80 -5.66 0.49 -34.41
N VAL A 81 -4.55 -0.17 -34.11
CA VAL A 81 -4.11 -0.41 -32.71
C VAL A 81 -3.87 0.92 -32.00
N SER A 82 -3.21 1.88 -32.66
CA SER A 82 -2.98 3.20 -32.10
C SER A 82 -4.28 3.90 -31.71
N ALA A 83 -5.28 3.90 -32.61
CA ALA A 83 -6.57 4.53 -32.37
C ALA A 83 -7.38 3.83 -31.26
N THR A 84 -7.22 2.51 -31.08
CA THR A 84 -7.90 1.75 -30.02
C THR A 84 -7.46 2.17 -28.62
N TYR A 85 -6.18 2.51 -28.43
CA TYR A 85 -5.60 2.79 -27.11
C TYR A 85 -5.34 4.27 -26.84
N GLU A 86 -5.47 5.16 -27.84
CA GLU A 86 -5.17 6.60 -27.72
C GLU A 86 -5.93 7.27 -26.56
N GLU A 87 -7.23 6.99 -26.42
CA GLU A 87 -8.07 7.57 -25.36
C GLU A 87 -7.60 7.10 -23.97
N GLN A 88 -7.37 5.79 -23.79
CA GLN A 88 -6.90 5.23 -22.51
C GLN A 88 -5.53 5.78 -22.10
N VAL A 89 -4.61 5.92 -23.06
CA VAL A 89 -3.28 6.51 -22.82
C VAL A 89 -3.38 7.99 -22.46
N GLN A 90 -4.29 8.74 -23.08
CA GLN A 90 -4.53 10.14 -22.76
C GLN A 90 -5.16 10.32 -21.37
N GLU A 91 -6.11 9.45 -20.99
CA GLU A 91 -6.70 9.45 -19.65
C GLU A 91 -5.66 9.15 -18.58
N LEU A 92 -4.78 8.16 -18.80
CA LEU A 92 -3.67 7.84 -17.91
C LEU A 92 -2.69 9.02 -17.77
N GLU A 93 -2.35 9.70 -18.86
CA GLU A 93 -1.49 10.89 -18.83
C GLU A 93 -2.09 11.99 -17.96
N GLN A 94 -3.37 12.30 -18.17
CA GLN A 94 -4.07 13.32 -17.39
C GLN A 94 -4.19 12.93 -15.91
N SER A 95 -4.42 11.64 -15.62
CA SER A 95 -4.51 11.15 -14.25
C SER A 95 -3.18 11.28 -13.52
N ILE A 96 -2.07 10.92 -14.16
CA ILE A 96 -0.71 11.08 -13.63
C ILE A 96 -0.40 12.56 -13.33
N GLU A 97 -0.68 13.47 -14.28
CA GLU A 97 -0.46 14.91 -14.10
C GLU A 97 -1.32 15.49 -12.97
N THR A 98 -2.58 15.06 -12.90
CA THR A 98 -3.51 15.46 -11.83
C THR A 98 -3.01 14.99 -10.47
N MET A 99 -2.54 13.75 -10.38
CA MET A 99 -2.03 13.18 -9.13
C MET A 99 -0.73 13.83 -8.69
N ARG A 100 0.15 14.17 -9.63
CA ARG A 100 1.36 14.95 -9.36
C ARG A 100 1.03 16.32 -8.76
N THR A 101 0.11 17.03 -9.39
CA THR A 101 -0.34 18.36 -8.91
C THR A 101 -0.96 18.26 -7.51
N ARG A 102 -1.82 17.26 -7.29
CA ARG A 102 -2.40 17.01 -5.97
C ARG A 102 -1.31 16.78 -4.93
N LEU A 103 -0.36 15.89 -5.20
CA LEU A 103 0.72 15.57 -4.27
C LEU A 103 1.52 16.83 -3.87
N ASP A 104 1.88 17.67 -4.85
CA ASP A 104 2.59 18.94 -4.63
C ASP A 104 1.80 19.94 -3.74
N GLU A 105 0.47 20.00 -3.91
CA GLU A 105 -0.40 20.91 -3.15
C GLU A 105 -0.59 20.47 -1.68
N PHE A 106 -0.48 19.17 -1.41
CA PHE A 106 -0.91 18.59 -0.14
C PHE A 106 0.18 18.43 0.93
N GLY A 107 1.46 18.67 0.61
CA GLY A 107 2.56 18.69 1.59
C GLY A 107 2.35 19.68 2.75
N GLN A 108 1.32 20.53 2.69
CA GLN A 108 0.98 21.57 3.67
C GLN A 108 -0.22 21.23 4.58
N SER A 109 -0.81 20.03 4.49
CA SER A 109 -2.04 19.65 5.23
C SER A 109 -1.83 19.29 6.72
N ALA A 110 -2.91 19.41 7.51
CA ALA A 110 -2.97 19.00 8.91
C ALA A 110 -2.84 17.47 9.08
N GLU A 111 -2.32 17.01 10.23
CA GLU A 111 -2.01 15.58 10.49
C GLU A 111 -3.20 14.63 10.35
N GLU A 112 -4.36 14.98 10.89
CA GLU A 112 -5.59 14.17 10.76
C GLU A 112 -6.09 14.09 9.31
N SER A 113 -5.80 15.09 8.48
CA SER A 113 -6.14 15.08 7.05
C SER A 113 -5.10 14.35 6.20
N TRP A 114 -3.87 14.22 6.70
CA TRP A 114 -2.77 13.59 6.00
C TRP A 114 -2.96 12.08 5.85
N ASP A 115 -3.42 11.39 6.89
CA ASP A 115 -3.59 9.92 6.84
C ASP A 115 -4.70 9.47 5.87
N ASN A 116 -5.82 10.20 5.87
CA ASN A 116 -6.91 9.94 4.91
C ASN A 116 -6.43 10.20 3.49
N LEU A 117 -5.71 11.30 3.27
CA LEU A 117 -5.18 11.63 1.96
C LEU A 117 -4.16 10.60 1.48
N LYS A 118 -3.23 10.16 2.34
CA LYS A 118 -2.27 9.11 2.02
C LYS A 118 -2.98 7.85 1.54
N THR A 119 -4.08 7.49 2.20
CA THR A 119 -4.90 6.33 1.83
C THR A 119 -5.56 6.51 0.47
N GLU A 120 -6.16 7.68 0.21
CA GLU A 120 -6.78 8.00 -1.08
C GLU A 120 -5.77 8.04 -2.23
N ILE A 121 -4.65 8.73 -2.03
CA ILE A 121 -3.54 8.79 -3.00
C ILE A 121 -3.01 7.39 -3.28
N GLY A 122 -2.76 6.59 -2.24
CA GLY A 122 -2.29 5.22 -2.40
C GLY A 122 -3.25 4.37 -3.23
N ALA A 123 -4.55 4.44 -2.97
CA ALA A 123 -5.55 3.72 -3.76
C ALA A 123 -5.59 4.18 -5.22
N THR A 124 -5.53 5.49 -5.48
CA THR A 124 -5.50 6.01 -6.85
C THR A 124 -4.21 5.62 -7.58
N MET A 125 -3.05 5.62 -6.91
CA MET A 125 -1.78 5.14 -7.48
C MET A 125 -1.85 3.67 -7.87
N GLU A 126 -2.46 2.84 -7.03
CA GLU A 126 -2.65 1.41 -7.31
C GLU A 126 -3.53 1.21 -8.55
N GLU A 127 -4.66 1.90 -8.63
CA GLU A 127 -5.58 1.84 -9.76
C GLU A 127 -4.91 2.30 -11.07
N MET A 128 -4.18 3.42 -11.04
CA MET A 128 -3.41 3.90 -12.20
C MET A 128 -2.35 2.87 -12.63
N GLY A 129 -1.64 2.28 -11.66
CA GLY A 129 -0.63 1.25 -11.94
C GLY A 129 -1.24 0.01 -12.61
N GLN A 130 -2.41 -0.44 -12.16
CA GLN A 130 -3.14 -1.56 -12.75
C GLN A 130 -3.63 -1.23 -14.16
N SER A 131 -4.25 -0.07 -14.35
CA SER A 131 -4.75 0.37 -15.66
C SER A 131 -3.59 0.51 -16.66
N LEU A 132 -2.47 1.07 -16.23
CA LEU A 132 -1.28 1.20 -17.08
C LEU A 132 -0.71 -0.16 -17.49
N GLN A 133 -0.65 -1.12 -16.56
CA GLN A 133 -0.23 -2.49 -16.86
C GLN A 133 -1.20 -3.17 -17.83
N GLU A 134 -2.52 -3.00 -17.64
CA GLU A 134 -3.53 -3.58 -18.52
C GLU A 134 -3.43 -3.03 -19.95
N VAL A 135 -3.21 -1.72 -20.11
CA VAL A 135 -2.99 -1.10 -21.43
C VAL A 135 -1.69 -1.61 -22.06
N GLU A 136 -0.60 -1.69 -21.28
CA GLU A 136 0.69 -2.21 -21.75
C GLU A 136 0.57 -3.65 -22.27
N ASP A 137 -0.09 -4.52 -21.51
CA ASP A 137 -0.26 -5.93 -21.88
C ASP A 137 -1.10 -6.08 -23.16
N LYS A 138 -2.20 -5.32 -23.27
CA LYS A 138 -3.08 -5.34 -24.44
C LYS A 138 -2.42 -4.76 -25.71
N VAL A 139 -1.70 -3.65 -25.59
CA VAL A 139 -0.95 -3.06 -26.71
C VAL A 139 0.06 -4.07 -27.25
N LYS A 140 0.80 -4.76 -26.36
CA LYS A 140 1.77 -5.79 -26.77
C LYS A 140 1.12 -7.02 -27.41
N GLU A 141 -0.03 -7.45 -26.89
CA GLU A 141 -0.81 -8.55 -27.48
C GLU A 141 -1.23 -8.20 -28.90
N ASP A 142 -1.81 -7.00 -29.11
CA ASP A 142 -2.33 -6.57 -30.41
C ASP A 142 -1.23 -6.22 -31.43
N ILE A 143 -0.05 -5.78 -30.99
CA ILE A 143 1.12 -5.61 -31.87
C ILE A 143 1.70 -6.97 -32.30
N GLY A 144 1.64 -7.97 -31.43
CA GLY A 144 2.19 -9.31 -31.68
C GLY A 144 1.28 -10.25 -32.48
N SER A 145 0.00 -9.91 -32.63
CA SER A 145 -1.06 -10.67 -33.35
C SER A 145 -1.05 -10.41 -34.85
#